data_AF-A0A0G3EGS5-F1
#
_entry.id   AF-A0A0G3EGS5-F1
#
_cell.length_a   1.000
_cell.length_b   1.000
_cell.length_c   1.000
_cell.angle_alpha   90.00
_cell.angle_beta   90.00
_cell.angle_gamma   90.00
#
_symmetry.space_group_name_H-M   'P 1'
#
loop_
_entity.id
_entity.type
_entity.pdbx_description
1 polymer ?
#
loop_
_entity_poly.entity_id
_entity_poly.type
_entity_poly.pdbx_seq_one_letter_code
_entity_poly.pdbx_strand_id
1 'polypeptide(L)'
;MRTKIVQGRVALSGLMLIAGALASPGMPSSEAVRQGVVDFLPRERREAGIEKMSRFVASAFAERSRPGRTELERAAVIADAVELLRLLEDHEVPRDVPAWVLAEESRLRSLAGLVSEHDDRGRMWEIITRLYRHDPDRRDSFDRLIFAMAVVWDRTDRTPIHHQMGPRPPEYEARVAERYDYFRDLYASGGAEQNYADLSARDLVFVVDTPVPLEELYWARDRVEGRASKWGEKFHQISYDHDRLEAEQYDWPHGRYALDDIWRRGGICVDQAFFAVMTARAHGIPAIYFNAMGRSGGHAWFSYMKRPEEWELDVGRYENQFYTTGYAVDPQTDLRMKDHEIAYTCEHELHTDKFTWARRCSQVAELLVREDERGAALGLARRARELVDRYERPWDIELEILRERGDLDELQETLAAKAEAFRKYTDTYVEAVRARAGVLRETGGHERARELIRMLLSRVSDDGRDDLTRELGLELVRHTAARVGPVRAREDLEKMLEDQVEQGSKVFPLIEAYLKLTKESDQARAAFDFLIDYAAELREESELIAAYDRRLDRLIDRARENLSGAASRPE
;
A
#
# COMPACT_ATOMS: atom_id res chain seq x y z
N MET A 1 -45.75 -29.72 -15.17
CA MET A 1 -45.69 -28.87 -16.39
C MET A 1 -46.16 -27.42 -16.19
N ARG A 2 -46.68 -27.00 -15.01
CA ARG A 2 -47.10 -25.61 -14.73
C ARG A 2 -46.08 -24.73 -13.97
N THR A 3 -44.93 -25.29 -13.56
CA THR A 3 -43.90 -24.56 -12.80
C THR A 3 -42.86 -23.84 -13.67
N LYS A 4 -42.78 -24.15 -14.97
CA LYS A 4 -41.83 -23.50 -15.91
C LYS A 4 -42.31 -22.16 -16.49
N ILE A 5 -43.58 -21.79 -16.30
CA ILE A 5 -44.16 -20.54 -16.87
C ILE A 5 -44.00 -19.34 -15.91
N VAL A 6 -43.76 -19.58 -14.62
CA VAL A 6 -43.58 -18.50 -13.63
C VAL A 6 -42.15 -17.92 -13.66
N GLN A 7 -41.13 -18.74 -13.95
CA GLN A 7 -39.74 -18.25 -14.10
C GLN A 7 -39.52 -17.40 -15.37
N GLY A 8 -40.31 -17.64 -16.44
CA GLY A 8 -40.21 -16.86 -17.69
C GLY A 8 -40.83 -15.47 -17.63
N ARG A 9 -41.77 -15.21 -16.71
CA ARG A 9 -42.39 -13.87 -16.55
C ARG A 9 -41.58 -12.91 -15.68
N VAL A 10 -40.80 -13.42 -14.72
CA VAL A 10 -39.93 -12.59 -13.86
C VAL A 10 -38.68 -12.11 -14.62
N ALA A 11 -38.13 -12.94 -15.52
CA ALA A 11 -36.97 -12.59 -16.34
C ALA A 11 -37.27 -11.55 -17.44
N LEU A 12 -38.52 -11.45 -17.91
CA LEU A 12 -38.96 -10.44 -18.87
C LEU A 12 -39.27 -9.08 -18.21
N SER A 13 -39.64 -9.07 -16.92
CA SER A 13 -39.92 -7.85 -16.17
C SER A 13 -38.68 -7.06 -15.72
N GLY A 14 -37.58 -7.73 -15.38
CA GLY A 14 -36.32 -7.04 -14.99
C GLY A 14 -35.59 -6.40 -16.18
N LEU A 15 -35.60 -7.07 -17.34
CA LEU A 15 -35.06 -6.56 -18.60
C LEU A 15 -35.78 -5.27 -19.04
N MET A 16 -37.11 -5.21 -18.80
CA MET A 16 -37.91 -4.00 -18.99
C MET A 16 -37.63 -2.93 -17.92
N LEU A 17 -37.21 -3.29 -16.70
CA LEU A 17 -36.89 -2.33 -15.64
C LEU A 17 -35.61 -1.56 -15.93
N ILE A 18 -34.49 -2.21 -16.29
CA ILE A 18 -33.30 -1.48 -16.72
C ILE A 18 -33.48 -0.87 -18.10
N ALA A 19 -33.99 -1.61 -19.09
CA ALA A 19 -34.16 -1.02 -20.41
C ALA A 19 -35.13 0.15 -20.37
N GLY A 20 -36.20 0.10 -19.56
CA GLY A 20 -37.12 1.20 -19.35
C GLY A 20 -36.55 2.34 -18.51
N ALA A 21 -35.77 2.05 -17.46
CA ALA A 21 -35.16 3.07 -16.62
C ALA A 21 -33.98 3.78 -17.32
N LEU A 22 -33.16 3.04 -18.07
CA LEU A 22 -32.09 3.62 -18.91
C LEU A 22 -32.60 4.23 -20.22
N ALA A 23 -33.84 3.91 -20.65
CA ALA A 23 -34.51 4.59 -21.78
C ALA A 23 -35.36 5.79 -21.35
N SER A 24 -35.54 6.00 -20.04
CA SER A 24 -36.26 7.17 -19.53
C SER A 24 -35.34 8.39 -19.52
N PRO A 25 -35.85 9.61 -19.78
CA PRO A 25 -35.07 10.84 -19.67
C PRO A 25 -34.77 11.13 -18.19
N GLY A 26 -33.69 10.57 -17.67
CA GLY A 26 -33.18 10.82 -16.31
C GLY A 26 -32.41 9.64 -15.73
N MET A 27 -31.50 9.91 -14.79
CA MET A 27 -30.78 8.87 -14.07
C MET A 27 -31.73 7.98 -13.26
N PRO A 28 -31.62 6.63 -13.35
CA PRO A 28 -32.39 5.72 -12.51
C PRO A 28 -32.08 5.91 -11.01
N SER A 29 -33.02 5.56 -10.13
CA SER A 29 -32.72 5.53 -8.69
C SER A 29 -31.68 4.46 -8.36
N SER A 30 -30.92 4.63 -7.27
CA SER A 30 -29.94 3.64 -6.82
C SER A 30 -30.56 2.24 -6.69
N GLU A 31 -31.78 2.16 -6.17
CA GLU A 31 -32.53 0.91 -6.04
C GLU A 31 -32.83 0.25 -7.39
N ALA A 32 -33.30 1.04 -8.36
CA ALA A 32 -33.61 0.53 -9.69
C ALA A 32 -32.36 0.02 -10.42
N VAL A 33 -31.21 0.68 -10.23
CA VAL A 33 -29.92 0.21 -10.74
C VAL A 33 -29.59 -1.15 -10.15
N ARG A 34 -29.55 -1.27 -8.81
CA ARG A 34 -29.13 -2.51 -8.13
C ARG A 34 -30.05 -3.68 -8.45
N GLN A 35 -31.37 -3.49 -8.38
CA GLN A 35 -32.35 -4.53 -8.70
C GLN A 35 -32.25 -4.97 -10.17
N GLY A 36 -31.90 -4.04 -11.05
CA GLY A 36 -31.75 -4.30 -12.46
C GLY A 36 -30.48 -5.08 -12.82
N VAL A 37 -29.35 -4.77 -12.16
CA VAL A 37 -28.03 -5.40 -12.43
C VAL A 37 -28.09 -6.91 -12.20
N VAL A 38 -28.99 -7.38 -11.33
CA VAL A 38 -29.27 -8.80 -11.06
C VAL A 38 -29.57 -9.61 -12.35
N ASP A 39 -30.07 -8.98 -13.40
CA ASP A 39 -30.34 -9.63 -14.70
C ASP A 39 -29.09 -9.80 -15.58
N PHE A 40 -28.03 -9.06 -15.30
CA PHE A 40 -26.73 -9.15 -15.99
C PHE A 40 -25.71 -10.03 -15.24
N LEU A 41 -26.07 -10.57 -14.07
CA LEU A 41 -25.23 -11.51 -13.33
C LEU A 41 -24.87 -12.81 -14.09
N PRO A 42 -25.76 -13.41 -14.92
CA PRO A 42 -25.40 -14.56 -15.75
C PRO A 42 -24.23 -14.24 -16.68
N ARG A 43 -23.24 -15.13 -16.76
CA ARG A 43 -21.95 -14.91 -17.46
C ARG A 43 -22.13 -14.40 -18.89
N GLU A 44 -23.05 -15.00 -19.62
CA GLU A 44 -23.39 -14.67 -21.01
C GLU A 44 -24.04 -13.28 -21.20
N ARG A 45 -24.36 -12.57 -20.11
CA ARG A 45 -25.01 -11.25 -20.13
C ARG A 45 -24.18 -10.15 -19.48
N ARG A 46 -23.04 -10.48 -18.84
CA ARG A 46 -22.22 -9.52 -18.08
C ARG A 46 -21.67 -8.42 -18.97
N GLU A 47 -21.04 -8.80 -20.09
CA GLU A 47 -20.46 -7.86 -21.07
C GLU A 47 -21.52 -6.89 -21.59
N ALA A 48 -22.69 -7.38 -22.01
CA ALA A 48 -23.81 -6.54 -22.44
C ALA A 48 -24.33 -5.61 -21.33
N GLY A 49 -24.28 -6.05 -20.07
CA GLY A 49 -24.63 -5.23 -18.91
C GLY A 49 -23.63 -4.10 -18.68
N ILE A 50 -22.33 -4.41 -18.70
CA ILE A 50 -21.23 -3.45 -18.61
C ILE A 50 -21.37 -2.41 -19.73
N GLU A 51 -21.39 -2.86 -20.99
CA GLU A 51 -21.45 -1.99 -22.16
C GLU A 51 -22.69 -1.08 -22.15
N LYS A 52 -23.85 -1.58 -21.70
CA LYS A 52 -25.08 -0.78 -21.64
C LYS A 52 -25.04 0.27 -20.52
N MET A 53 -24.58 -0.11 -19.34
CA MET A 53 -24.53 0.79 -18.18
C MET A 53 -23.45 1.87 -18.34
N SER A 54 -22.27 1.49 -18.81
CA SER A 54 -21.19 2.42 -19.09
C SER A 54 -21.58 3.45 -20.15
N ARG A 55 -22.13 3.00 -21.30
CA ARG A 55 -22.62 3.91 -22.35
C ARG A 55 -23.75 4.83 -21.89
N PHE A 56 -24.60 4.37 -20.97
CA PHE A 56 -25.64 5.22 -20.40
C PHE A 56 -25.03 6.35 -19.57
N VAL A 57 -24.04 6.06 -18.71
CA VAL A 57 -23.33 7.09 -17.95
C VAL A 57 -22.57 8.02 -18.89
N ALA A 58 -21.84 7.47 -19.87
CA ALA A 58 -21.15 8.24 -20.91
C ALA A 58 -22.11 9.23 -21.61
N SER A 59 -23.24 8.74 -22.12
CA SER A 59 -24.24 9.56 -22.81
C SER A 59 -24.85 10.65 -21.92
N ALA A 60 -25.05 10.37 -20.62
CA ALA A 60 -25.61 11.35 -19.69
C ALA A 60 -24.61 12.46 -19.33
N PHE A 61 -23.31 12.17 -19.43
CA PHE A 61 -22.23 13.08 -19.11
C PHE A 61 -21.55 13.68 -20.35
N ALA A 62 -21.91 13.21 -21.55
CA ALA A 62 -21.47 13.79 -22.81
C ALA A 62 -21.71 15.31 -22.77
N GLU A 63 -20.63 16.08 -22.98
CA GLU A 63 -20.61 17.55 -22.95
C GLU A 63 -20.88 18.21 -21.57
N ARG A 64 -21.04 17.44 -20.48
CA ARG A 64 -21.33 17.96 -19.13
C ARG A 64 -20.20 17.69 -18.14
N SER A 65 -19.41 18.72 -17.83
CA SER A 65 -18.34 18.64 -16.82
C SER A 65 -18.81 18.87 -15.38
N ARG A 66 -20.06 19.32 -15.17
CA ARG A 66 -20.60 19.67 -13.85
C ARG A 66 -22.01 19.10 -13.62
N PRO A 67 -22.13 17.78 -13.36
CA PRO A 67 -23.43 17.16 -13.05
C PRO A 67 -24.01 17.70 -11.73
N GLY A 68 -25.32 17.56 -11.58
CA GLY A 68 -26.01 17.78 -10.32
C GLY A 68 -25.65 16.73 -9.26
N ARG A 69 -25.86 17.06 -7.97
CA ARG A 69 -25.53 16.18 -6.82
C ARG A 69 -26.16 14.79 -6.95
N THR A 70 -27.49 14.76 -7.17
CA THR A 70 -28.26 13.51 -7.28
C THR A 70 -27.90 12.68 -8.53
N GLU A 71 -27.53 13.35 -9.61
CA GLU A 71 -27.11 12.69 -10.86
C GLU A 71 -25.77 11.97 -10.66
N LEU A 72 -24.81 12.65 -10.02
CA LEU A 72 -23.52 12.07 -9.67
C LEU A 72 -23.65 10.89 -8.71
N GLU A 73 -24.53 10.96 -7.70
CA GLU A 73 -24.80 9.84 -6.79
C GLU A 73 -25.26 8.60 -7.53
N ARG A 74 -26.23 8.77 -8.42
CA ARG A 74 -26.79 7.67 -9.21
C ARG A 74 -25.75 7.11 -10.18
N ALA A 75 -24.97 7.97 -10.82
CA ALA A 75 -23.88 7.56 -11.70
C ALA A 75 -22.80 6.77 -10.95
N ALA A 76 -22.46 7.15 -9.71
CA ALA A 76 -21.50 6.42 -8.89
C ALA A 76 -22.00 5.01 -8.54
N VAL A 77 -23.29 4.84 -8.25
CA VAL A 77 -23.88 3.50 -8.03
C VAL A 77 -23.84 2.65 -9.29
N ILE A 78 -24.05 3.25 -10.47
CA ILE A 78 -23.88 2.55 -11.75
C ILE A 78 -22.41 2.16 -11.95
N ALA A 79 -21.46 3.03 -11.64
CA ALA A 79 -20.03 2.73 -11.71
C ALA A 79 -19.63 1.58 -10.79
N ASP A 80 -20.08 1.58 -9.53
CA ASP A 80 -19.83 0.48 -8.59
C ASP A 80 -20.46 -0.84 -9.10
N ALA A 81 -21.64 -0.79 -9.71
CA ALA A 81 -22.31 -1.96 -10.29
C ALA A 81 -21.60 -2.50 -11.54
N VAL A 82 -21.08 -1.62 -12.40
CA VAL A 82 -20.22 -2.00 -13.53
C VAL A 82 -18.95 -2.67 -13.01
N GLU A 83 -18.34 -2.13 -11.97
CA GLU A 83 -17.14 -2.71 -11.38
C GLU A 83 -17.41 -4.10 -10.80
N LEU A 84 -18.53 -4.29 -10.10
CA LEU A 84 -18.95 -5.63 -9.65
C LEU A 84 -19.07 -6.62 -10.81
N LEU A 85 -19.66 -6.22 -11.95
CA LEU A 85 -19.77 -7.10 -13.11
C LEU A 85 -18.40 -7.47 -13.70
N ARG A 86 -17.44 -6.54 -13.70
CA ARG A 86 -16.04 -6.79 -14.13
C ARG A 86 -15.33 -7.73 -13.17
N LEU A 87 -15.51 -7.55 -11.86
CA LEU A 87 -14.97 -8.46 -10.85
C LEU A 87 -15.51 -9.90 -10.99
N LEU A 88 -16.66 -10.08 -11.64
CA LEU A 88 -17.24 -11.38 -11.92
C LEU A 88 -16.83 -11.96 -13.28
N GLU A 89 -16.31 -11.18 -14.22
CA GLU A 89 -16.25 -11.49 -15.67
C GLU A 89 -15.71 -12.91 -15.97
N ASP A 90 -14.59 -13.27 -15.36
CA ASP A 90 -13.92 -14.56 -15.57
C ASP A 90 -14.32 -15.67 -14.59
N HIS A 91 -15.20 -15.38 -13.63
CA HIS A 91 -15.50 -16.27 -12.50
C HIS A 91 -16.97 -16.69 -12.44
N GLU A 92 -17.18 -17.99 -12.24
CA GLU A 92 -18.51 -18.54 -11.98
C GLU A 92 -18.82 -18.48 -10.49
N VAL A 93 -19.61 -17.48 -10.11
CA VAL A 93 -20.06 -17.27 -8.73
C VAL A 93 -21.55 -17.61 -8.64
N PRO A 94 -22.00 -18.37 -7.62
CA PRO A 94 -23.41 -18.62 -7.38
C PRO A 94 -24.21 -17.32 -7.34
N ARG A 95 -25.28 -17.21 -8.13
CA ARG A 95 -26.00 -15.95 -8.39
C ARG A 95 -26.48 -15.23 -7.13
N ASP A 96 -26.81 -15.97 -6.08
CA ASP A 96 -27.24 -15.47 -4.78
C ASP A 96 -26.16 -14.63 -4.06
N VAL A 97 -24.88 -14.89 -4.31
CA VAL A 97 -23.76 -14.17 -3.69
C VAL A 97 -23.60 -12.73 -4.24
N PRO A 98 -23.41 -12.48 -5.54
CA PRO A 98 -23.36 -11.11 -6.05
C PRO A 98 -24.72 -10.40 -5.96
N ALA A 99 -25.84 -11.14 -5.97
CA ALA A 99 -27.15 -10.55 -5.67
C ALA A 99 -27.23 -10.06 -4.21
N TRP A 100 -26.63 -10.77 -3.27
CA TRP A 100 -26.50 -10.34 -1.87
C TRP A 100 -25.64 -9.07 -1.76
N VAL A 101 -24.52 -8.98 -2.48
CA VAL A 101 -23.72 -7.74 -2.54
C VAL A 101 -24.56 -6.57 -3.06
N LEU A 102 -25.33 -6.78 -4.14
CA LEU A 102 -26.20 -5.76 -4.75
C LEU A 102 -27.39 -5.34 -3.89
N ALA A 103 -27.80 -6.15 -2.91
CA ALA A 103 -28.99 -5.85 -2.12
C ALA A 103 -28.82 -4.57 -1.28
N GLU A 104 -27.59 -4.21 -0.88
CA GLU A 104 -27.30 -2.98 -0.13
C GLU A 104 -26.24 -2.12 -0.84
N GLU A 105 -26.49 -0.81 -0.92
CA GLU A 105 -25.56 0.11 -1.59
C GLU A 105 -24.21 0.19 -0.86
N SER A 106 -24.22 0.14 0.48
CA SER A 106 -23.01 0.12 1.30
C SER A 106 -22.15 -1.11 1.02
N ARG A 107 -22.75 -2.30 0.85
CA ARG A 107 -22.05 -3.54 0.51
C ARG A 107 -21.38 -3.45 -0.85
N LEU A 108 -22.15 -3.05 -1.86
CA LEU A 108 -21.65 -2.87 -3.22
C LEU A 108 -20.44 -1.91 -3.23
N ARG A 109 -20.60 -0.74 -2.61
CA ARG A 109 -19.56 0.28 -2.53
C ARG A 109 -18.33 -0.19 -1.75
N SER A 110 -18.52 -0.96 -0.68
CA SER A 110 -17.45 -1.50 0.15
C SER A 110 -16.61 -2.49 -0.64
N LEU A 111 -17.23 -3.45 -1.34
CA LEU A 111 -16.49 -4.43 -2.13
C LEU A 111 -15.80 -3.77 -3.33
N ALA A 112 -16.52 -2.96 -4.12
CA ALA A 112 -15.97 -2.29 -5.30
C ALA A 112 -14.79 -1.35 -4.97
N GLY A 113 -14.78 -0.75 -3.77
CA GLY A 113 -13.68 0.11 -3.32
C GLY A 113 -12.56 -0.60 -2.56
N LEU A 114 -12.71 -1.89 -2.25
CA LEU A 114 -11.71 -2.68 -1.53
C LEU A 114 -10.80 -3.46 -2.49
N VAL A 115 -11.36 -4.02 -3.56
CA VAL A 115 -10.61 -4.94 -4.42
C VAL A 115 -9.50 -4.22 -5.18
N SER A 116 -8.30 -4.80 -5.13
CA SER A 116 -7.10 -4.33 -5.82
C SER A 116 -6.83 -5.14 -7.11
N GLU A 117 -5.92 -4.65 -7.95
CA GLU A 117 -5.44 -5.44 -9.10
C GLU A 117 -4.53 -6.62 -8.71
N HIS A 118 -4.04 -6.63 -7.46
CA HIS A 118 -3.19 -7.68 -6.91
C HIS A 118 -3.96 -8.82 -6.24
N ASP A 119 -5.27 -8.67 -6.06
CA ASP A 119 -6.13 -9.68 -5.44
C ASP A 119 -6.38 -10.86 -6.40
N ASP A 120 -6.35 -12.08 -5.89
CA ASP A 120 -6.81 -13.26 -6.64
C ASP A 120 -8.34 -13.28 -6.62
N ARG A 121 -8.93 -12.65 -7.64
CA ARG A 121 -10.40 -12.52 -7.78
C ARG A 121 -11.13 -13.85 -7.71
N GLY A 122 -10.56 -14.92 -8.25
CA GLY A 122 -11.18 -16.24 -8.22
C GLY A 122 -11.31 -16.75 -6.80
N ARG A 123 -10.19 -16.74 -6.08
CA ARG A 123 -10.14 -17.21 -4.70
C ARG A 123 -10.85 -16.28 -3.71
N MET A 124 -10.82 -14.97 -3.95
CA MET A 124 -11.63 -13.99 -3.24
C MET A 124 -13.11 -14.36 -3.31
N TRP A 125 -13.65 -14.64 -4.50
CA TRP A 125 -15.05 -15.04 -4.66
C TRP A 125 -15.36 -16.41 -4.05
N GLU A 126 -14.42 -17.36 -4.08
CA GLU A 126 -14.54 -18.64 -3.37
C GLU A 126 -14.69 -18.41 -1.86
N ILE A 127 -13.88 -17.53 -1.27
CA ILE A 127 -13.93 -17.17 0.15
C ILE A 127 -15.25 -16.46 0.49
N ILE A 128 -15.66 -15.46 -0.29
CA ILE A 128 -16.94 -14.76 -0.10
C ILE A 128 -18.08 -15.77 -0.14
N THR A 129 -18.10 -16.65 -1.15
CA THR A 129 -19.14 -17.69 -1.29
C THR A 129 -19.15 -18.65 -0.11
N ARG A 130 -17.98 -19.07 0.37
CA ARG A 130 -17.83 -19.95 1.53
C ARG A 130 -18.42 -19.29 2.78
N LEU A 131 -18.02 -18.04 3.08
CA LEU A 131 -18.47 -17.33 4.27
C LEU A 131 -19.95 -16.92 4.20
N TYR A 132 -20.43 -16.53 3.01
CA TYR A 132 -21.85 -16.28 2.74
C TYR A 132 -22.75 -17.48 3.10
N ARG A 133 -22.29 -18.70 2.83
CA ARG A 133 -23.00 -19.95 3.17
C ARG A 133 -22.79 -20.39 4.60
N HIS A 134 -21.60 -20.12 5.15
CA HIS A 134 -21.21 -20.49 6.51
C HIS A 134 -22.06 -19.80 7.57
N ASP A 135 -22.41 -18.53 7.36
CA ASP A 135 -23.11 -17.71 8.35
C ASP A 135 -24.34 -17.00 7.76
N PRO A 136 -25.41 -17.74 7.40
CA PRO A 136 -26.58 -17.14 6.78
C PRO A 136 -27.33 -16.16 7.69
N ASP A 137 -27.19 -16.30 9.00
CA ASP A 137 -27.93 -15.51 9.99
C ASP A 137 -27.26 -14.18 10.31
N ARG A 138 -25.91 -14.10 10.26
CA ARG A 138 -25.17 -12.88 10.65
C ARG A 138 -24.33 -12.25 9.55
N ARG A 139 -24.18 -12.88 8.36
CA ARG A 139 -23.39 -12.31 7.24
C ARG A 139 -23.76 -10.88 6.85
N ASP A 140 -25.02 -10.48 7.03
CA ASP A 140 -25.47 -9.12 6.70
C ASP A 140 -24.91 -8.09 7.69
N SER A 141 -24.71 -8.48 8.94
CA SER A 141 -24.10 -7.64 9.98
C SER A 141 -22.56 -7.71 9.97
N PHE A 142 -21.97 -8.67 9.26
CA PHE A 142 -20.51 -8.93 9.22
C PHE A 142 -19.95 -8.97 7.78
N ASP A 143 -20.60 -8.25 6.87
CA ASP A 143 -20.22 -8.13 5.46
C ASP A 143 -18.80 -7.60 5.23
N ARG A 144 -18.42 -6.51 5.92
CA ARG A 144 -17.07 -5.93 5.85
C ARG A 144 -16.00 -6.91 6.33
N LEU A 145 -16.31 -7.73 7.35
CA LEU A 145 -15.42 -8.81 7.79
C LEU A 145 -15.26 -9.88 6.72
N ILE A 146 -16.35 -10.29 6.04
CA ILE A 146 -16.29 -11.24 4.92
C ILE A 146 -15.40 -10.69 3.80
N PHE A 147 -15.54 -9.41 3.43
CA PHE A 147 -14.74 -8.80 2.38
C PHE A 147 -13.26 -8.68 2.77
N ALA A 148 -12.95 -8.24 4.00
CA ALA A 148 -11.57 -8.15 4.47
C ALA A 148 -10.89 -9.54 4.51
N MET A 149 -11.60 -10.57 4.98
CA MET A 149 -11.10 -11.94 4.94
C MET A 149 -10.84 -12.42 3.52
N ALA A 150 -11.70 -12.04 2.57
CA ALA A 150 -11.59 -12.47 1.19
C ALA A 150 -10.35 -11.91 0.49
N VAL A 151 -9.98 -10.66 0.73
CA VAL A 151 -8.82 -10.01 0.08
C VAL A 151 -7.49 -10.23 0.81
N VAL A 152 -7.50 -10.71 2.05
CA VAL A 152 -6.27 -11.05 2.80
C VAL A 152 -5.89 -12.52 2.65
N TRP A 153 -6.87 -13.40 2.47
CA TRP A 153 -6.68 -14.86 2.46
C TRP A 153 -6.91 -15.50 1.08
N ASP A 154 -7.10 -14.68 0.04
CA ASP A 154 -7.14 -15.10 -1.35
C ASP A 154 -5.79 -15.60 -1.88
N ARG A 155 -4.71 -15.48 -1.11
CA ARG A 155 -3.38 -16.00 -1.47
C ARG A 155 -2.93 -17.14 -0.56
N THR A 156 -2.15 -18.07 -1.13
CA THR A 156 -1.60 -19.25 -0.42
C THR A 156 -0.16 -19.04 0.03
N ASP A 157 0.58 -18.23 -0.71
CA ASP A 157 1.99 -17.92 -0.54
C ASP A 157 2.11 -16.51 0.05
N ARG A 158 2.11 -16.42 1.38
CA ARG A 158 2.25 -15.13 2.06
C ARG A 158 3.68 -14.97 2.57
N THR A 159 4.22 -13.78 2.39
CA THR A 159 5.54 -13.44 2.91
C THR A 159 5.48 -13.44 4.45
N PRO A 160 6.42 -14.11 5.14
CA PRO A 160 6.51 -14.00 6.59
C PRO A 160 6.69 -12.54 7.02
N ILE A 161 6.02 -12.13 8.11
CA ILE A 161 6.06 -10.74 8.62
C ILE A 161 7.51 -10.24 8.79
N HIS A 162 8.42 -11.14 9.21
CA HIS A 162 9.86 -10.91 9.19
C HIS A 162 10.62 -12.23 9.01
N HIS A 163 11.88 -12.13 8.60
CA HIS A 163 12.72 -13.28 8.28
C HIS A 163 13.41 -13.93 9.50
N GLN A 164 13.49 -13.21 10.63
CA GLN A 164 14.23 -13.62 11.84
C GLN A 164 13.49 -14.63 12.75
N MET A 165 12.52 -15.37 12.23
CA MET A 165 11.70 -16.35 12.99
C MET A 165 12.43 -17.68 13.25
N GLY A 166 13.67 -17.82 12.78
CA GLY A 166 14.46 -19.04 12.91
C GLY A 166 13.92 -20.20 12.04
N PRO A 167 14.40 -21.43 12.27
CA PRO A 167 14.13 -22.57 11.39
C PRO A 167 12.72 -23.17 11.53
N ARG A 168 11.93 -22.73 12.53
CA ARG A 168 10.56 -23.21 12.78
C ARG A 168 9.62 -22.01 12.96
N PRO A 169 9.35 -21.26 11.87
CA PRO A 169 8.37 -20.17 11.90
C PRO A 169 6.97 -20.70 12.25
N PRO A 170 6.01 -19.83 12.60
CA PRO A 170 4.65 -20.26 12.88
C PRO A 170 4.05 -20.99 11.67
N GLU A 171 3.64 -22.23 11.85
CA GLU A 171 2.86 -22.94 10.85
C GLU A 171 1.45 -22.35 10.84
N TYR A 172 0.95 -21.92 9.69
CA TYR A 172 -0.41 -21.43 9.59
C TYR A 172 -1.16 -22.12 8.45
N GLU A 173 -2.44 -22.33 8.70
CA GLU A 173 -3.41 -22.70 7.69
C GLU A 173 -4.45 -21.57 7.59
N ALA A 174 -4.99 -21.37 6.39
CA ALA A 174 -5.94 -20.28 6.16
C ALA A 174 -7.18 -20.42 7.05
N ARG A 175 -7.71 -21.65 7.24
CA ARG A 175 -8.86 -21.98 8.13
C ARG A 175 -9.94 -20.89 8.13
N VAL A 176 -10.31 -20.42 6.93
CA VAL A 176 -10.99 -19.12 6.72
C VAL A 176 -12.32 -19.03 7.45
N ALA A 177 -13.11 -20.11 7.48
CA ALA A 177 -14.38 -20.14 8.21
C ALA A 177 -14.19 -20.01 9.73
N GLU A 178 -13.21 -20.72 10.28
CA GLU A 178 -12.94 -20.68 11.73
C GLU A 178 -12.31 -19.35 12.16
N ARG A 179 -11.47 -18.72 11.31
CA ARG A 179 -10.98 -17.35 11.52
C ARG A 179 -12.10 -16.33 11.46
N TYR A 180 -13.01 -16.47 10.50
CA TYR A 180 -14.22 -15.65 10.44
C TYR A 180 -15.05 -15.81 11.73
N ASP A 181 -15.28 -17.05 12.20
CA ASP A 181 -16.00 -17.30 13.45
C ASP A 181 -15.32 -16.62 14.65
N TYR A 182 -13.99 -16.73 14.75
CA TYR A 182 -13.20 -16.08 15.78
C TYR A 182 -13.47 -14.57 15.84
N PHE A 183 -13.29 -13.86 14.71
CA PHE A 183 -13.47 -12.40 14.68
C PHE A 183 -14.93 -12.00 14.81
N ARG A 184 -15.85 -12.71 14.17
CA ARG A 184 -17.28 -12.47 14.30
C ARG A 184 -17.71 -12.56 15.76
N ASP A 185 -17.34 -13.63 16.45
CA ASP A 185 -17.77 -13.84 17.84
C ASP A 185 -17.09 -12.84 18.78
N LEU A 186 -15.83 -12.47 18.51
CA LEU A 186 -15.13 -11.39 19.21
C LEU A 186 -15.90 -10.05 19.13
N TYR A 187 -16.34 -9.66 17.93
CA TYR A 187 -17.10 -8.42 17.73
C TYR A 187 -18.54 -8.53 18.25
N ALA A 188 -19.21 -9.66 18.01
CA ALA A 188 -20.60 -9.88 18.44
C ALA A 188 -20.74 -9.91 19.97
N SER A 189 -19.73 -10.39 20.69
CA SER A 189 -19.73 -10.41 22.16
C SER A 189 -19.35 -9.06 22.79
N GLY A 190 -18.96 -8.06 21.99
CA GLY A 190 -18.35 -6.82 22.50
C GLY A 190 -16.98 -7.04 23.14
N GLY A 191 -16.30 -8.15 22.82
CA GLY A 191 -14.99 -8.49 23.36
C GLY A 191 -13.84 -7.81 22.63
N ALA A 192 -14.07 -7.27 21.43
CA ALA A 192 -13.10 -6.50 20.68
C ALA A 192 -12.79 -5.15 21.36
N GLU A 193 -11.55 -4.71 21.23
CA GLU A 193 -11.11 -3.40 21.75
C GLU A 193 -11.54 -2.23 20.88
N GLN A 194 -11.97 -2.50 19.65
CA GLN A 194 -12.60 -1.54 18.76
C GLN A 194 -13.97 -2.04 18.32
N ASN A 195 -14.91 -1.11 18.18
CA ASN A 195 -16.24 -1.43 17.72
C ASN A 195 -16.23 -1.71 16.21
N TYR A 196 -16.81 -2.83 15.81
CA TYR A 196 -16.96 -3.20 14.40
C TYR A 196 -17.66 -2.11 13.57
N ALA A 197 -18.62 -1.38 14.15
CA ALA A 197 -19.33 -0.30 13.46
C ALA A 197 -18.37 0.79 12.93
N ASP A 198 -17.32 1.08 13.68
CA ASP A 198 -16.37 2.15 13.41
C ASP A 198 -15.23 1.74 12.46
N LEU A 199 -15.17 0.46 12.08
CA LEU A 199 -14.11 -0.09 11.23
C LEU A 199 -14.60 -0.34 9.81
N SER A 200 -13.95 0.23 8.80
CA SER A 200 -14.17 -0.11 7.41
C SER A 200 -13.61 -1.50 7.06
N ALA A 201 -13.99 -2.05 5.90
CA ALA A 201 -13.38 -3.29 5.41
C ALA A 201 -11.86 -3.15 5.22
N ARG A 202 -11.38 -1.94 4.88
CA ARG A 202 -9.95 -1.64 4.73
C ARG A 202 -9.23 -1.62 6.07
N ASP A 203 -9.86 -1.14 7.14
CA ASP A 203 -9.26 -1.21 8.49
C ASP A 203 -9.16 -2.67 8.96
N LEU A 204 -10.18 -3.48 8.65
CA LEU A 204 -10.22 -4.89 9.01
C LEU A 204 -9.15 -5.73 8.29
N VAL A 205 -8.62 -5.30 7.14
CA VAL A 205 -7.46 -5.94 6.48
C VAL A 205 -6.27 -6.03 7.45
N PHE A 206 -6.03 -4.98 8.22
CA PHE A 206 -4.96 -4.93 9.23
C PHE A 206 -5.31 -5.63 10.56
N VAL A 207 -6.51 -6.20 10.67
CA VAL A 207 -6.95 -7.02 11.81
C VAL A 207 -6.87 -8.50 11.46
N VAL A 208 -7.45 -8.89 10.32
CA VAL A 208 -7.66 -10.30 9.98
C VAL A 208 -6.40 -11.02 9.51
N ASP A 209 -5.38 -10.24 9.17
CA ASP A 209 -4.05 -10.73 8.83
C ASP A 209 -3.36 -11.37 10.04
N THR A 210 -3.58 -12.68 10.19
CA THR A 210 -3.09 -13.44 11.34
C THR A 210 -2.40 -14.71 10.86
N PRO A 211 -1.17 -14.62 10.29
CA PRO A 211 -0.43 -15.77 9.75
C PRO A 211 0.20 -16.62 10.86
N VAL A 212 -0.62 -16.98 11.85
CA VAL A 212 -0.32 -17.80 13.02
C VAL A 212 -1.45 -18.81 13.24
N PRO A 213 -1.22 -19.95 13.91
CA PRO A 213 -2.29 -20.85 14.33
C PRO A 213 -3.42 -20.11 15.07
N LEU A 214 -4.67 -20.56 14.93
CA LEU A 214 -5.80 -19.96 15.66
C LEU A 214 -5.61 -20.01 17.17
N GLU A 215 -4.92 -21.05 17.64
CA GLU A 215 -4.56 -21.29 19.03
C GLU A 215 -3.71 -20.16 19.61
N GLU A 216 -2.88 -19.49 18.79
CA GLU A 216 -2.12 -18.30 19.20
C GLU A 216 -3.04 -17.09 19.46
N LEU A 217 -4.13 -16.94 18.69
CA LEU A 217 -5.09 -15.86 18.89
C LEU A 217 -5.90 -16.06 20.17
N TYR A 218 -6.37 -17.29 20.42
CA TYR A 218 -7.02 -17.63 21.68
C TYR A 218 -6.08 -17.45 22.87
N TRP A 219 -4.82 -17.90 22.74
CA TRP A 219 -3.81 -17.67 23.77
C TRP A 219 -3.62 -16.17 24.06
N ALA A 220 -3.53 -15.34 23.02
CA ALA A 220 -3.39 -13.89 23.17
C ALA A 220 -4.59 -13.30 23.93
N ARG A 221 -5.82 -13.69 23.55
CA ARG A 221 -7.06 -13.27 24.24
C ARG A 221 -7.08 -13.65 25.73
N ASP A 222 -6.59 -14.83 26.05
CA ASP A 222 -6.63 -15.36 27.41
C ASP A 222 -5.51 -14.80 28.30
N ARG A 223 -4.37 -14.40 27.72
CA ARG A 223 -3.15 -14.07 28.47
C ARG A 223 -2.74 -12.61 28.40
N VAL A 224 -3.19 -11.87 27.39
CA VAL A 224 -2.73 -10.51 27.10
C VAL A 224 -3.90 -9.53 27.19
N GLU A 225 -4.13 -9.01 28.39
CA GLU A 225 -5.16 -8.00 28.62
C GLU A 225 -4.65 -6.60 28.28
N GLY A 226 -5.52 -5.71 27.79
CA GLY A 226 -5.16 -4.32 27.53
C GLY A 226 -6.35 -3.51 27.06
N ARG A 227 -6.13 -2.20 26.83
CA ARG A 227 -7.09 -1.35 26.11
C ARG A 227 -6.49 -0.88 24.80
N ALA A 228 -7.27 -0.76 23.73
CA ALA A 228 -6.79 -0.19 22.46
C ALA A 228 -5.96 1.07 22.70
N SER A 229 -6.46 2.03 23.48
CA SER A 229 -5.78 3.31 23.74
C SER A 229 -4.38 3.24 24.37
N LYS A 230 -3.96 2.07 24.87
CA LYS A 230 -2.69 1.82 25.56
C LYS A 230 -1.94 0.62 24.97
N TRP A 231 -2.36 0.10 23.82
CA TRP A 231 -1.80 -1.15 23.31
C TRP A 231 -0.31 -1.06 22.98
N GLY A 232 0.20 0.16 22.74
CA GLY A 232 1.63 0.39 22.57
C GLY A 232 2.49 -0.10 23.75
N GLU A 233 1.94 -0.19 24.96
CA GLU A 233 2.65 -0.74 26.11
C GLU A 233 3.09 -2.20 25.88
N LYS A 234 2.39 -2.96 25.02
CA LYS A 234 2.70 -4.38 24.74
C LYS A 234 4.06 -4.61 24.11
N PHE A 235 4.54 -3.66 23.31
CA PHE A 235 5.88 -3.71 22.76
C PHE A 235 6.94 -3.79 23.87
N HIS A 236 6.79 -2.96 24.91
CA HIS A 236 7.74 -2.85 26.02
C HIS A 236 7.54 -3.91 27.12
N GLN A 237 6.48 -4.71 27.06
CA GLN A 237 6.25 -5.80 28.02
C GLN A 237 7.15 -7.00 27.77
N ILE A 238 7.60 -7.19 26.53
CA ILE A 238 8.54 -8.24 26.18
C ILE A 238 9.95 -7.80 26.60
N SER A 239 10.60 -8.59 27.45
CA SER A 239 11.97 -8.31 27.90
C SER A 239 12.93 -8.32 26.72
N TYR A 240 13.77 -7.29 26.62
CA TYR A 240 14.75 -7.17 25.54
C TYR A 240 15.93 -8.10 25.78
N ASP A 241 16.22 -8.98 24.82
CA ASP A 241 17.33 -9.93 24.88
C ASP A 241 18.63 -9.29 24.37
N HIS A 242 19.33 -8.59 25.27
CA HIS A 242 20.61 -7.96 24.97
C HIS A 242 21.70 -8.99 24.65
N ASP A 243 21.70 -10.15 25.31
CA ASP A 243 22.68 -11.20 25.08
C ASP A 243 22.59 -11.73 23.63
N ARG A 244 21.38 -11.92 23.12
CA ARG A 244 21.15 -12.31 21.72
C ARG A 244 21.62 -11.25 20.73
N LEU A 245 21.41 -9.96 21.05
CA LEU A 245 21.88 -8.85 20.22
C LEU A 245 23.42 -8.79 20.20
N GLU A 246 24.07 -8.87 21.35
CA GLU A 246 25.53 -8.84 21.51
C GLU A 246 26.21 -10.04 20.85
N ALA A 247 25.58 -11.22 20.93
CA ALA A 247 26.05 -12.43 20.26
C ALA A 247 25.72 -12.47 18.75
N GLU A 248 25.05 -11.45 18.22
CA GLU A 248 24.58 -11.37 16.82
C GLU A 248 23.73 -12.57 16.39
N GLN A 249 23.02 -13.17 17.35
CA GLN A 249 22.11 -14.28 17.09
C GLN A 249 20.76 -13.71 16.62
N TYR A 250 20.72 -13.14 15.41
CA TYR A 250 19.52 -12.47 14.91
C TYR A 250 18.35 -13.40 14.63
N ASP A 251 18.58 -14.67 14.34
CA ASP A 251 17.50 -15.65 14.18
C ASP A 251 17.02 -16.17 15.54
N TRP A 252 15.71 -16.45 15.64
CA TRP A 252 15.11 -17.01 16.85
C TRP A 252 15.79 -18.32 17.29
N PRO A 253 16.40 -18.37 18.48
CA PRO A 253 17.22 -19.52 18.89
C PRO A 253 16.47 -20.55 19.73
N HIS A 254 15.20 -20.28 20.10
CA HIS A 254 14.47 -21.09 21.07
C HIS A 254 13.56 -22.15 20.44
N GLY A 255 13.80 -22.50 19.18
CA GLY A 255 13.06 -23.55 18.48
C GLY A 255 11.82 -22.98 17.78
N ARG A 256 10.63 -23.35 18.27
CA ARG A 256 9.35 -22.87 17.69
C ARG A 256 9.22 -21.36 17.91
N TYR A 257 8.79 -20.65 16.87
CA TYR A 257 8.41 -19.25 16.97
C TYR A 257 6.92 -19.13 17.34
N ALA A 258 6.60 -18.67 18.55
CA ALA A 258 5.25 -18.65 19.10
C ALA A 258 5.09 -17.49 20.11
N LEU A 259 3.89 -16.95 20.27
CA LEU A 259 3.65 -15.80 21.18
C LEU A 259 3.92 -16.17 22.63
N ASP A 260 3.63 -17.42 23.03
CA ASP A 260 3.88 -17.92 24.38
C ASP A 260 5.38 -18.03 24.70
N ASP A 261 6.19 -18.35 23.71
CA ASP A 261 7.64 -18.45 23.83
C ASP A 261 8.28 -17.06 23.84
N ILE A 262 7.84 -16.14 22.99
CA ILE A 262 8.28 -14.72 23.01
C ILE A 262 7.94 -14.07 24.36
N TRP A 263 6.73 -14.28 24.87
CA TRP A 263 6.30 -13.76 26.18
C TRP A 263 7.19 -14.24 27.33
N ARG A 264 7.56 -15.53 27.34
CA ARG A 264 8.32 -16.13 28.44
C ARG A 264 9.82 -15.88 28.37
N ARG A 265 10.37 -15.82 27.15
CA ARG A 265 11.82 -15.81 26.91
C ARG A 265 12.34 -14.41 26.59
N GLY A 266 11.46 -13.48 26.26
CA GLY A 266 11.87 -12.20 25.70
C GLY A 266 12.25 -12.33 24.22
N GLY A 267 12.87 -11.29 23.69
CA GLY A 267 13.36 -11.25 22.32
C GLY A 267 13.99 -9.91 21.99
N ILE A 268 14.38 -9.72 20.74
CA ILE A 268 14.88 -8.44 20.23
C ILE A 268 13.72 -7.67 19.57
N CYS A 269 13.99 -6.51 19.00
CA CYS A 269 12.96 -5.60 18.46
C CYS A 269 11.97 -6.26 17.48
N VAL A 270 12.40 -7.22 16.65
CA VAL A 270 11.52 -7.95 15.73
C VAL A 270 10.48 -8.80 16.47
N ASP A 271 10.85 -9.41 17.59
CA ASP A 271 9.96 -10.28 18.37
C ASP A 271 8.97 -9.43 19.18
N GLN A 272 9.44 -8.30 19.73
CA GLN A 272 8.59 -7.34 20.44
C GLN A 272 7.51 -6.76 19.51
N ALA A 273 7.90 -6.36 18.29
CA ALA A 273 6.98 -5.86 17.28
C ALA A 273 6.00 -6.95 16.83
N PHE A 274 6.48 -8.15 16.50
CA PHE A 274 5.62 -9.27 16.11
C PHE A 274 4.59 -9.62 17.20
N PHE A 275 5.04 -9.72 18.45
CA PHE A 275 4.18 -9.99 19.60
C PHE A 275 3.09 -8.92 19.76
N ALA A 276 3.47 -7.63 19.71
CA ALA A 276 2.52 -6.53 19.85
C ALA A 276 1.48 -6.53 18.70
N VAL A 277 1.90 -6.76 17.46
CA VAL A 277 1.00 -6.82 16.29
C VAL A 277 0.02 -7.99 16.41
N MET A 278 0.50 -9.21 16.63
CA MET A 278 -0.37 -10.39 16.68
C MET A 278 -1.37 -10.32 17.83
N THR A 279 -0.93 -9.84 19.00
CA THR A 279 -1.83 -9.68 20.16
C THR A 279 -2.83 -8.54 19.95
N ALA A 280 -2.46 -7.44 19.29
CA ALA A 280 -3.39 -6.38 18.92
C ALA A 280 -4.47 -6.89 17.97
N ARG A 281 -4.07 -7.59 16.91
CA ARG A 281 -4.97 -8.19 15.92
C ARG A 281 -5.91 -9.22 16.56
N ALA A 282 -5.41 -10.05 17.47
CA ALA A 282 -6.25 -10.98 18.24
C ALA A 282 -7.36 -10.26 19.03
N HIS A 283 -7.16 -9.01 19.45
CA HIS A 283 -8.15 -8.18 20.15
C HIS A 283 -9.01 -7.30 19.23
N GLY A 284 -8.92 -7.48 17.91
CA GLY A 284 -9.71 -6.72 16.95
C GLY A 284 -9.18 -5.31 16.69
N ILE A 285 -7.90 -5.06 16.98
CA ILE A 285 -7.23 -3.77 16.77
C ILE A 285 -6.43 -3.83 15.46
N PRO A 286 -6.67 -2.91 14.50
CA PRO A 286 -5.81 -2.76 13.32
C PRO A 286 -4.37 -2.50 13.74
N ALA A 287 -3.44 -3.29 13.22
CA ALA A 287 -2.04 -3.24 13.64
C ALA A 287 -1.08 -3.58 12.49
N ILE A 288 0.11 -2.96 12.53
CA ILE A 288 1.14 -3.04 11.49
C ILE A 288 2.50 -3.28 12.12
N TYR A 289 3.26 -4.20 11.50
CA TYR A 289 4.67 -4.42 11.77
C TYR A 289 5.50 -3.54 10.83
N PHE A 290 6.37 -2.70 11.38
CA PHE A 290 7.31 -1.90 10.59
C PHE A 290 8.75 -2.34 10.84
N ASN A 291 9.59 -2.19 9.83
CA ASN A 291 11.04 -2.24 9.96
C ASN A 291 11.72 -1.14 9.14
N ALA A 292 12.95 -0.78 9.53
CA ALA A 292 13.79 0.15 8.78
C ALA A 292 15.26 0.01 9.15
N MET A 293 16.11 0.70 8.38
CA MET A 293 17.52 0.88 8.66
C MET A 293 17.78 2.27 9.27
N GLY A 294 18.43 2.29 10.44
CA GLY A 294 18.86 3.48 11.16
C GLY A 294 20.38 3.64 11.12
N ARG A 295 20.91 4.59 11.89
CA ARG A 295 22.36 4.86 11.96
C ARG A 295 23.14 3.64 12.46
N SER A 296 22.72 3.03 13.56
CA SER A 296 23.42 1.91 14.19
C SER A 296 22.96 0.54 13.68
N GLY A 297 21.89 0.46 12.90
CA GLY A 297 21.45 -0.79 12.29
C GLY A 297 19.96 -0.89 11.99
N GLY A 298 19.53 -2.09 11.63
CA GLY A 298 18.13 -2.42 11.39
C GLY A 298 17.32 -2.49 12.68
N HIS A 299 16.05 -2.07 12.60
CA HIS A 299 15.12 -2.08 13.72
C HIS A 299 13.71 -2.38 13.26
N ALA A 300 12.92 -2.94 14.17
CA ALA A 300 11.51 -3.19 13.97
C ALA A 300 10.68 -2.57 15.10
N TRP A 301 9.51 -2.06 14.73
CA TRP A 301 8.60 -1.41 15.66
C TRP A 301 7.15 -1.69 15.30
N PHE A 302 6.28 -1.24 16.18
CA PHE A 302 4.86 -1.54 16.16
C PHE A 302 4.05 -0.29 15.86
N SER A 303 2.99 -0.46 15.08
CA SER A 303 1.96 0.55 14.89
C SER A 303 0.57 -0.06 15.07
N TYR A 304 -0.35 0.73 15.60
CA TYR A 304 -1.74 0.31 15.77
C TYR A 304 -2.70 1.49 15.75
N MET A 305 -3.95 1.19 15.41
CA MET A 305 -5.04 2.14 15.51
C MET A 305 -5.49 2.26 16.98
N LYS A 306 -5.22 3.41 17.59
CA LYS A 306 -5.49 3.69 19.01
C LYS A 306 -6.97 4.00 19.27
N ARG A 307 -7.59 4.65 18.28
CA ARG A 307 -9.03 4.94 18.16
C ARG A 307 -9.37 4.91 16.66
N PRO A 308 -10.65 4.79 16.27
CA PRO A 308 -11.04 4.87 14.86
C PRO A 308 -10.36 6.07 14.18
N GLU A 309 -9.73 5.82 13.03
CA GLU A 309 -8.99 6.80 12.22
C GLU A 309 -7.71 7.40 12.87
N GLU A 310 -7.39 7.05 14.12
CA GLU A 310 -6.22 7.56 14.86
C GLU A 310 -5.14 6.48 15.02
N TRP A 311 -4.13 6.49 14.15
CA TRP A 311 -2.99 5.59 14.22
C TRP A 311 -1.84 6.14 15.08
N GLU A 312 -1.26 5.27 15.90
CA GLU A 312 0.04 5.48 16.54
C GLU A 312 1.10 4.75 15.70
N LEU A 313 2.03 5.49 15.08
CA LEU A 313 2.97 4.94 14.09
C LEU A 313 4.36 4.62 14.68
N ASP A 314 4.67 5.09 15.88
CA ASP A 314 6.04 5.15 16.39
C ASP A 314 6.28 4.34 17.68
N VAL A 315 5.44 3.33 17.98
CA VAL A 315 5.63 2.52 19.20
C VAL A 315 6.92 1.72 19.12
N GLY A 316 7.90 2.13 19.93
CA GLY A 316 9.22 1.50 19.94
C GLY A 316 10.14 2.01 18.83
N ARG A 317 9.76 3.05 18.06
CA ARG A 317 10.66 3.69 17.09
C ARG A 317 11.62 4.64 17.82
N TYR A 318 12.91 4.34 17.79
CA TYR A 318 13.92 5.16 18.46
C TYR A 318 14.28 6.39 17.61
N GLU A 319 13.91 7.58 18.09
CA GLU A 319 14.10 8.86 17.38
C GLU A 319 15.58 9.15 17.06
N ASN A 320 16.48 8.83 17.99
CA ASN A 320 17.93 9.07 17.84
C ASN A 320 18.61 8.22 16.74
N GLN A 321 17.91 7.22 16.19
CA GLN A 321 18.42 6.36 15.13
C GLN A 321 18.00 6.83 13.73
N PHE A 322 17.17 7.87 13.64
CA PHE A 322 16.70 8.49 12.40
C PHE A 322 16.12 7.45 11.42
N TYR A 323 15.21 6.59 11.87
CA TYR A 323 14.48 5.70 10.94
C TYR A 323 13.57 6.56 10.06
N THR A 324 14.04 6.97 8.89
CA THR A 324 13.37 7.99 8.07
C THR A 324 12.14 7.48 7.34
N THR A 325 12.10 6.18 7.03
CA THR A 325 10.94 5.54 6.40
C THR A 325 10.80 4.14 6.95
N GLY A 326 9.63 3.86 7.52
CA GLY A 326 9.24 2.52 7.93
C GLY A 326 8.68 1.74 6.76
N TYR A 327 9.07 0.48 6.66
CA TYR A 327 8.56 -0.46 5.67
C TYR A 327 7.75 -1.55 6.35
N ALA A 328 6.59 -1.84 5.79
CA ALA A 328 5.71 -2.93 6.19
C ALA A 328 5.30 -3.72 4.94
N VAL A 329 4.62 -4.84 5.16
CA VAL A 329 3.93 -5.59 4.10
C VAL A 329 2.45 -5.27 4.22
N ASP A 330 1.85 -4.81 3.12
CA ASP A 330 0.41 -4.63 3.02
C ASP A 330 -0.27 -6.01 3.07
N PRO A 331 -1.18 -6.25 4.04
CA PRO A 331 -1.74 -7.58 4.23
C PRO A 331 -2.62 -8.10 3.09
N GLN A 332 -3.21 -7.21 2.29
CA GLN A 332 -4.03 -7.55 1.13
C GLN A 332 -3.15 -7.84 -0.08
N THR A 333 -2.22 -6.96 -0.40
CA THR A 333 -1.46 -7.05 -1.66
C THR A 333 -0.15 -7.87 -1.54
N ASP A 334 0.31 -8.17 -0.32
CA ASP A 334 1.65 -8.71 -0.02
C ASP A 334 2.80 -7.86 -0.60
N LEU A 335 2.52 -6.59 -0.92
CA LEU A 335 3.50 -5.63 -1.40
C LEU A 335 4.06 -4.80 -0.25
N ARG A 336 5.24 -4.23 -0.48
CA ARG A 336 5.86 -3.34 0.49
C ARG A 336 5.10 -2.02 0.54
N MET A 337 4.67 -1.61 1.72
CA MET A 337 4.08 -0.30 2.02
C MET A 337 4.99 0.50 2.96
N LYS A 338 4.80 1.83 2.98
CA LYS A 338 5.51 2.77 3.84
C LYS A 338 4.63 3.29 4.98
N ASP A 339 5.23 3.62 6.11
CA ASP A 339 4.54 4.33 7.21
C ASP A 339 3.94 5.67 6.78
N HIS A 340 4.59 6.38 5.85
CA HIS A 340 4.07 7.62 5.28
C HIS A 340 2.77 7.44 4.48
N GLU A 341 2.58 6.29 3.83
CA GLU A 341 1.34 5.98 3.10
C GLU A 341 0.18 5.80 4.09
N ILE A 342 0.43 5.16 5.23
CA ILE A 342 -0.56 5.05 6.30
C ILE A 342 -0.85 6.41 6.91
N ALA A 343 0.17 7.23 7.18
CA ALA A 343 -0.01 8.60 7.67
C ALA A 343 -0.86 9.46 6.71
N TYR A 344 -0.74 9.24 5.40
CA TYR A 344 -1.61 9.86 4.40
C TYR A 344 -3.06 9.41 4.54
N THR A 345 -3.33 8.11 4.72
CA THR A 345 -4.70 7.61 4.92
C THR A 345 -5.38 8.16 6.18
N CYS A 346 -4.61 8.60 7.18
CA CYS A 346 -5.12 9.25 8.40
C CYS A 346 -5.48 10.73 8.19
N GLU A 347 -5.26 11.33 7.02
CA GLU A 347 -5.53 12.74 6.78
C GLU A 347 -7.01 13.04 6.94
N HIS A 348 -7.32 14.04 7.77
CA HIS A 348 -8.71 14.35 8.16
C HIS A 348 -9.58 14.65 6.94
N GLU A 349 -9.01 15.33 5.93
CA GLU A 349 -9.73 15.68 4.70
C GLU A 349 -10.30 14.45 3.99
N LEU A 350 -9.63 13.28 4.08
CA LEU A 350 -10.05 12.01 3.47
C LEU A 350 -11.20 11.33 4.23
N HIS A 351 -11.65 11.89 5.35
CA HIS A 351 -12.76 11.35 6.15
C HIS A 351 -13.97 12.30 6.18
N THR A 352 -13.98 13.30 5.29
CA THR A 352 -15.05 14.30 5.21
C THR A 352 -16.15 13.94 4.21
N ASP A 353 -17.31 14.59 4.35
CA ASP A 353 -18.36 14.55 3.32
C ASP A 353 -17.84 15.01 1.94
N LYS A 354 -16.94 15.99 1.91
CA LYS A 354 -16.31 16.47 0.66
C LYS A 354 -15.51 15.36 -0.01
N PHE A 355 -14.77 14.56 0.76
CA PHE A 355 -14.06 13.41 0.22
C PHE A 355 -15.00 12.36 -0.35
N THR A 356 -16.12 12.08 0.33
CA THR A 356 -17.16 11.19 -0.22
C THR A 356 -17.61 11.66 -1.62
N TRP A 357 -17.73 12.97 -1.84
CA TRP A 357 -18.04 13.54 -3.15
C TRP A 357 -16.89 13.46 -4.14
N ALA A 358 -15.67 13.77 -3.71
CA ALA A 358 -14.48 13.67 -4.54
C ALA A 358 -14.27 12.22 -5.04
N ARG A 359 -14.47 11.23 -4.16
CA ARG A 359 -14.41 9.80 -4.50
C ARG A 359 -15.45 9.42 -5.55
N ARG A 360 -16.70 9.86 -5.41
CA ARG A 360 -17.77 9.62 -6.41
C ARG A 360 -17.43 10.24 -7.77
N CYS A 361 -16.87 11.45 -7.78
CA CYS A 361 -16.37 12.07 -9.02
C CYS A 361 -15.29 11.19 -9.67
N SER A 362 -14.30 10.72 -8.92
CA SER A 362 -13.25 9.83 -9.44
C SER A 362 -13.79 8.50 -9.97
N GLN A 363 -14.69 7.84 -9.24
CA GLN A 363 -15.29 6.57 -9.67
C GLN A 363 -16.01 6.72 -11.02
N VAL A 364 -16.78 7.79 -11.20
CA VAL A 364 -17.45 8.06 -12.48
C VAL A 364 -16.44 8.49 -13.55
N ALA A 365 -15.41 9.26 -13.20
CA ALA A 365 -14.36 9.65 -14.14
C ALA A 365 -13.63 8.44 -14.71
N GLU A 366 -13.27 7.45 -13.89
CA GLU A 366 -12.64 6.20 -14.33
C GLU A 366 -13.54 5.37 -15.26
N LEU A 367 -14.86 5.38 -15.01
CA LEU A 367 -15.81 4.75 -15.92
C LEU A 367 -15.80 5.45 -17.28
N LEU A 368 -15.81 6.78 -17.28
CA LEU A 368 -15.79 7.61 -18.49
C LEU A 368 -14.47 7.48 -19.27
N VAL A 369 -13.32 7.32 -18.59
CA VAL A 369 -12.03 7.05 -19.26
C VAL A 369 -12.12 5.78 -20.11
N ARG A 370 -12.74 4.71 -19.57
CA ARG A 370 -12.89 3.43 -20.28
C ARG A 370 -13.87 3.49 -21.45
N GLU A 371 -14.81 4.42 -21.42
CA GLU A 371 -15.75 4.69 -22.53
C GLU A 371 -15.24 5.77 -23.49
N ASP A 372 -13.96 6.16 -23.38
CA ASP A 372 -13.31 7.19 -24.20
C ASP A 372 -13.91 8.61 -24.07
N GLU A 373 -14.70 8.86 -23.03
CA GLU A 373 -15.30 10.17 -22.71
C GLU A 373 -14.34 11.07 -21.92
N ARG A 374 -13.15 11.29 -22.50
CA ARG A 374 -12.02 11.95 -21.82
C ARG A 374 -12.33 13.38 -21.37
N GLY A 375 -13.16 14.11 -22.11
CA GLY A 375 -13.54 15.49 -21.76
C GLY A 375 -14.34 15.56 -20.46
N ALA A 376 -15.34 14.69 -20.32
CA ALA A 376 -16.16 14.60 -19.12
C ALA A 376 -15.38 14.01 -17.94
N ALA A 377 -14.57 12.96 -18.18
CA ALA A 377 -13.69 12.38 -17.18
C ALA A 377 -12.73 13.42 -16.57
N LEU A 378 -12.05 14.19 -17.42
CA LEU A 378 -11.16 15.27 -17.00
C LEU A 378 -11.87 16.33 -16.16
N GLY A 379 -13.10 16.71 -16.56
CA GLY A 379 -13.92 17.67 -15.80
C GLY A 379 -14.27 17.16 -14.39
N LEU A 380 -14.61 15.88 -14.26
CA LEU A 380 -14.91 15.26 -12.95
C LEU A 380 -13.66 15.08 -12.10
N ALA A 381 -12.53 14.69 -12.68
CA ALA A 381 -11.24 14.59 -12.00
C ALA A 381 -10.86 15.96 -11.39
N ARG A 382 -10.90 17.03 -12.19
CA ARG A 382 -10.65 18.40 -11.71
C ARG A 382 -11.59 18.82 -10.59
N ARG A 383 -12.88 18.51 -10.73
CA ARG A 383 -13.87 18.78 -9.68
C ARG A 383 -13.57 18.03 -8.38
N ALA A 384 -13.10 16.79 -8.46
CA ALA A 384 -12.70 16.04 -7.28
C ALA A 384 -11.52 16.70 -6.56
N ARG A 385 -10.53 17.21 -7.32
CA ARG A 385 -9.41 17.99 -6.76
C ARG A 385 -9.84 19.32 -6.15
N GLU A 386 -10.80 20.01 -6.75
CA GLU A 386 -11.39 21.23 -6.17
C GLU A 386 -12.08 20.97 -4.82
N LEU A 387 -12.63 19.76 -4.63
CA LEU A 387 -13.27 19.36 -3.38
C LEU A 387 -12.25 18.96 -2.30
N VAL A 388 -11.27 18.16 -2.69
CA VAL A 388 -10.17 17.66 -1.84
C VAL A 388 -8.91 17.55 -2.70
N ASP A 389 -8.01 18.52 -2.58
CA ASP A 389 -6.80 18.61 -3.40
C ASP A 389 -5.75 17.56 -2.99
N ARG A 390 -5.77 17.11 -1.74
CA ARG A 390 -4.93 16.00 -1.25
C ARG A 390 -5.48 14.62 -1.59
N TYR A 391 -6.59 14.48 -2.31
CA TYR A 391 -7.00 13.16 -2.79
C TYR A 391 -6.20 12.83 -4.05
N GLU A 392 -5.38 11.78 -4.01
CA GLU A 392 -4.42 11.47 -5.08
C GLU A 392 -5.08 11.02 -6.39
N ARG A 393 -6.05 10.12 -6.30
CA ARG A 393 -6.62 9.45 -7.49
C ARG A 393 -7.11 10.37 -8.62
N PRO A 394 -7.80 11.50 -8.36
CA PRO A 394 -8.17 12.43 -9.42
C PRO A 394 -6.99 13.05 -10.17
N TRP A 395 -5.83 13.23 -9.50
CA TRP A 395 -4.63 13.69 -10.19
C TRP A 395 -4.17 12.66 -11.20
N ASP A 396 -4.10 11.38 -10.82
CA ASP A 396 -3.62 10.32 -11.71
C ASP A 396 -4.50 10.19 -12.96
N ILE A 397 -5.82 10.29 -12.79
CA ILE A 397 -6.79 10.32 -13.90
C ILE A 397 -6.52 11.51 -14.82
N GLU A 398 -6.32 12.72 -14.26
CA GLU A 398 -6.01 13.90 -15.05
C GLU A 398 -4.67 13.78 -15.80
N LEU A 399 -3.63 13.28 -15.13
CA LEU A 399 -2.30 13.08 -15.70
C LEU A 399 -2.32 12.05 -16.84
N GLU A 400 -3.02 10.93 -16.67
CA GLU A 400 -3.22 9.90 -17.70
C GLU A 400 -3.88 10.50 -18.95
N ILE A 401 -4.98 11.24 -18.77
CA ILE A 401 -5.70 11.87 -19.89
C ILE A 401 -4.84 12.90 -20.63
N LEU A 402 -4.14 13.78 -19.91
CA LEU A 402 -3.29 14.81 -20.51
C LEU A 402 -2.11 14.18 -21.26
N ARG A 403 -1.52 13.12 -20.71
CA ARG A 403 -0.44 12.36 -21.34
C ARG A 403 -0.87 11.75 -22.67
N GLU A 404 -2.03 11.10 -22.70
CA GLU A 404 -2.54 10.45 -23.90
C GLU A 404 -2.93 11.44 -25.01
N ARG A 405 -3.41 12.63 -24.64
CA ARG A 405 -3.68 13.71 -25.60
C ARG A 405 -2.40 14.35 -26.17
N GLY A 406 -1.25 14.14 -25.52
CA GLY A 406 -0.02 14.83 -25.84
C GLY A 406 0.00 16.29 -25.37
N ASP A 407 -0.87 16.67 -24.43
CA ASP A 407 -0.96 18.01 -23.86
C ASP A 407 0.16 18.23 -22.82
N LEU A 408 1.42 18.15 -23.28
CA LEU A 408 2.60 18.10 -22.40
C LEU A 408 2.81 19.37 -21.57
N ASP A 409 2.36 20.53 -22.05
CA ASP A 409 2.44 21.78 -21.29
C ASP A 409 1.50 21.77 -20.08
N GLU A 410 0.22 21.42 -20.29
CA GLU A 410 -0.76 21.30 -19.21
C GLU A 410 -0.42 20.13 -18.27
N LEU A 411 0.18 19.06 -18.78
CA LEU A 411 0.72 17.97 -17.97
C LEU A 411 1.81 18.46 -17.02
N GLN A 412 2.74 19.30 -17.48
CA GLN A 412 3.78 19.88 -16.61
C GLN A 412 3.20 20.80 -15.54
N GLU A 413 2.22 21.64 -15.89
CA GLU A 413 1.54 22.52 -14.94
C GLU A 413 0.77 21.72 -13.89
N THR A 414 0.07 20.67 -14.31
CA THR A 414 -0.67 19.77 -13.43
C THR A 414 0.26 19.04 -12.46
N LEU A 415 1.41 18.55 -12.93
CA LEU A 415 2.42 17.93 -12.05
C LEU A 415 3.01 18.92 -11.05
N ALA A 416 3.22 20.18 -11.44
CA ALA A 416 3.65 21.23 -10.52
C ALA A 416 2.57 21.52 -9.44
N ALA A 417 1.30 21.54 -9.84
CA ALA A 417 0.19 21.70 -8.90
C ALA A 417 0.02 20.47 -7.99
N LYS A 418 0.19 19.23 -8.49
CA LYS A 418 0.20 18.00 -7.67
C LYS A 418 1.30 18.11 -6.62
N ALA A 419 2.51 18.48 -7.03
CA ALA A 419 3.62 18.68 -6.09
C ALA A 419 3.24 19.67 -4.98
N GLU A 420 2.70 20.85 -5.29
CA GLU A 420 2.35 21.81 -4.25
C GLU A 420 1.22 21.31 -3.31
N ALA A 421 0.19 20.65 -3.85
CA ALA A 421 -0.89 20.08 -3.03
C ALA A 421 -0.37 19.01 -2.05
N PHE A 422 0.61 18.21 -2.49
CA PHE A 422 1.23 17.15 -1.69
C PHE A 422 2.54 17.58 -1.03
N ARG A 423 2.82 18.88 -0.90
CA ARG A 423 4.08 19.37 -0.33
C ARG A 423 4.41 18.84 1.07
N LYS A 424 3.38 18.52 1.87
CA LYS A 424 3.47 17.89 3.20
C LYS A 424 3.93 16.42 3.12
N TYR A 425 3.62 15.73 2.03
CA TYR A 425 3.90 14.31 1.81
C TYR A 425 5.08 14.17 0.85
N THR A 426 6.30 14.13 1.41
CA THR A 426 7.53 14.24 0.63
C THR A 426 7.67 13.16 -0.46
N ASP A 427 7.16 11.95 -0.24
CA ASP A 427 7.16 10.89 -1.26
C ASP A 427 6.35 11.29 -2.50
N THR A 428 5.07 11.66 -2.34
CA THR A 428 4.21 12.10 -3.45
C THR A 428 4.71 13.40 -4.08
N TYR A 429 5.26 14.32 -3.29
CA TYR A 429 5.91 15.54 -3.81
C TYR A 429 7.07 15.19 -4.75
N VAL A 430 7.96 14.30 -4.32
CA VAL A 430 9.13 13.86 -5.09
C VAL A 430 8.71 13.14 -6.35
N GLU A 431 7.71 12.26 -6.28
CA GLU A 431 7.14 11.59 -7.44
C GLU A 431 6.65 12.58 -8.49
N ALA A 432 5.82 13.55 -8.08
CA ALA A 432 5.28 14.57 -8.98
C ALA A 432 6.38 15.44 -9.62
N VAL A 433 7.39 15.85 -8.85
CA VAL A 433 8.52 16.63 -9.36
C VAL A 433 9.39 15.82 -10.33
N ARG A 434 9.64 14.53 -10.05
CA ARG A 434 10.39 13.64 -10.94
C ARG A 434 9.63 13.37 -12.23
N ALA A 435 8.33 13.11 -12.16
CA ALA A 435 7.48 12.97 -13.32
C ALA A 435 7.54 14.24 -14.18
N ARG A 436 7.48 15.43 -13.58
CA ARG A 436 7.62 16.70 -14.29
C ARG A 436 8.98 16.86 -14.95
N ALA A 437 10.06 16.46 -14.27
CA ALA A 437 11.40 16.43 -14.85
C ALA A 437 11.48 15.47 -16.05
N GLY A 438 10.77 14.34 -16.00
CA GLY A 438 10.62 13.41 -17.12
C GLY A 438 9.99 14.10 -18.34
N VAL A 439 8.85 14.75 -18.17
CA VAL A 439 8.18 15.49 -19.25
C VAL A 439 9.06 16.61 -19.83
N LEU A 440 9.80 17.32 -18.98
CA LEU A 440 10.77 18.33 -19.43
C LEU A 440 11.88 17.73 -20.31
N ARG A 441 12.38 16.54 -20.00
CA ARG A 441 13.41 15.87 -20.82
C ARG A 441 12.84 15.49 -22.19
N GLU A 442 11.59 15.07 -22.26
CA GLU A 442 10.93 14.70 -23.52
C GLU A 442 10.70 15.89 -24.44
N THR A 443 10.44 17.07 -23.88
CA THR A 443 10.29 18.33 -24.63
C THR A 443 11.62 19.04 -24.91
N GLY A 444 12.77 18.36 -24.66
CA GLY A 444 14.11 18.90 -24.89
C GLY A 444 14.64 19.85 -23.81
N GLY A 445 13.89 20.05 -22.73
CA GLY A 445 14.24 20.87 -21.57
C GLY A 445 15.22 20.19 -20.58
N HIS A 446 16.27 19.54 -21.07
CA HIS A 446 17.20 18.74 -20.25
C HIS A 446 17.85 19.53 -19.10
N GLU A 447 18.30 20.77 -19.34
CA GLU A 447 18.91 21.60 -18.29
C GLU A 447 17.90 22.02 -17.22
N ARG A 448 16.68 22.37 -17.62
CA ARG A 448 15.59 22.68 -16.67
C ARG A 448 15.21 21.47 -15.83
N ALA A 449 15.13 20.29 -16.45
CA ALA A 449 14.88 19.04 -15.73
C ALA A 449 15.99 18.75 -14.72
N ARG A 450 17.26 19.00 -15.08
CA ARG A 450 18.41 18.83 -14.18
C ARG A 450 18.39 19.81 -13.02
N GLU A 451 18.10 21.07 -13.28
CA GLU A 451 17.94 22.10 -12.25
C GLU A 451 16.80 21.74 -11.29
N LEU A 452 15.68 21.25 -11.81
CA LEU A 452 14.54 20.80 -11.00
C LEU A 452 14.92 19.64 -10.05
N ILE A 453 15.66 18.64 -10.54
CA ILE A 453 16.15 17.54 -9.67
C ILE A 453 17.17 18.02 -8.63
N ARG A 454 18.01 19.00 -8.96
CA ARG A 454 18.93 19.60 -7.96
C ARG A 454 18.19 20.36 -6.87
N MET A 455 17.18 21.15 -7.23
CA MET A 455 16.33 21.83 -6.24
C MET A 455 15.59 20.82 -5.36
N LEU A 456 15.09 19.74 -5.97
CA LEU A 456 14.45 18.65 -5.24
C LEU A 456 15.41 17.99 -4.24
N LEU A 457 16.64 17.69 -4.67
CA LEU A 457 17.69 17.13 -3.81
C LEU A 457 17.96 18.00 -2.59
N SER A 458 18.11 19.32 -2.78
CA SER A 458 18.30 20.25 -1.66
C SER A 458 17.13 20.19 -0.68
N ARG A 459 15.90 20.24 -1.20
CA ARG A 459 14.68 20.20 -0.37
C ARG A 459 14.56 18.91 0.43
N VAL A 460 14.76 17.74 -0.18
CA VAL A 460 14.63 16.47 0.56
C VAL A 460 15.72 16.31 1.62
N SER A 461 16.91 16.88 1.36
CA SER A 461 17.98 16.94 2.35
C SER A 461 17.58 17.82 3.54
N ASP A 462 17.01 18.99 3.29
CA ASP A 462 16.53 19.91 4.33
C ASP A 462 15.35 19.32 5.14
N ASP A 463 14.48 18.55 4.48
CA ASP A 463 13.35 17.83 5.11
C ASP A 463 13.83 16.59 5.91
N GLY A 464 15.14 16.30 5.96
CA GLY A 464 15.71 15.15 6.67
C GLY A 464 15.42 13.79 6.02
N ARG A 465 14.98 13.78 4.75
CA ARG A 465 14.67 12.57 3.97
C ARG A 465 15.93 11.99 3.32
N ASP A 466 16.85 11.50 4.15
CA ASP A 466 18.14 10.95 3.71
C ASP A 466 18.01 9.77 2.73
N ASP A 467 16.94 8.99 2.84
CA ASP A 467 16.57 7.94 1.89
C ASP A 467 16.39 8.48 0.46
N LEU A 468 15.61 9.56 0.32
CA LEU A 468 15.38 10.23 -0.95
C LEU A 468 16.59 11.03 -1.42
N THR A 469 17.35 11.64 -0.50
CA THR A 469 18.61 12.32 -0.80
C THR A 469 19.58 11.36 -1.49
N ARG A 470 19.74 10.13 -0.97
CA ARG A 470 20.56 9.09 -1.59
C ARG A 470 20.03 8.68 -2.96
N GLU A 471 18.72 8.42 -3.06
CA GLU A 471 18.11 7.99 -4.32
C GLU A 471 18.32 9.02 -5.44
N LEU A 472 18.01 10.29 -5.16
CA LEU A 472 18.15 11.39 -6.10
C LEU A 472 19.61 11.70 -6.41
N GLY A 473 20.50 11.64 -5.42
CA GLY A 473 21.93 11.82 -5.61
C GLY A 473 22.51 10.73 -6.54
N LEU A 474 22.12 9.47 -6.36
CA LEU A 474 22.50 8.37 -7.25
C LEU A 474 21.93 8.55 -8.67
N GLU A 475 20.73 9.12 -8.82
CA GLU A 475 20.20 9.49 -10.14
C GLU A 475 21.10 10.53 -10.83
N LEU A 476 21.53 11.57 -10.10
CA LEU A 476 22.42 12.60 -10.63
C LEU A 476 23.80 12.03 -10.98
N VAL A 477 24.37 11.15 -10.14
CA VAL A 477 25.65 10.47 -10.40
C VAL A 477 25.58 9.64 -11.69
N ARG A 478 24.49 8.87 -11.89
CA ARG A 478 24.28 8.11 -13.14
C ARG A 478 24.22 9.03 -14.36
N HIS A 479 23.55 10.17 -14.23
CA HIS A 479 23.49 11.16 -15.31
C HIS A 479 24.87 11.78 -15.59
N THR A 480 25.63 12.13 -14.55
CA THR A 480 27.02 12.62 -14.68
C THR A 480 27.90 11.59 -15.39
N ALA A 481 27.80 10.30 -15.02
CA ALA A 481 28.58 9.23 -15.64
C ALA A 481 28.30 9.13 -17.16
N ALA A 482 27.04 9.25 -17.56
CA ALA A 482 26.62 9.15 -18.96
C ALA A 482 26.99 10.38 -19.81
N ARG A 483 27.09 11.58 -19.20
CA ARG A 483 27.24 12.85 -19.95
C ARG A 483 28.61 13.49 -19.84
N VAL A 484 29.22 13.40 -18.67
CA VAL A 484 30.51 14.04 -18.35
C VAL A 484 31.61 13.00 -18.29
N GLY A 485 31.32 11.85 -17.68
CA GLY A 485 32.23 10.71 -17.62
C GLY A 485 32.35 10.12 -16.22
N PRO A 486 32.93 8.91 -16.12
CA PRO A 486 32.95 8.13 -14.89
C PRO A 486 33.85 8.72 -13.79
N VAL A 487 34.87 9.52 -14.14
CA VAL A 487 35.74 10.19 -13.16
C VAL A 487 34.95 11.22 -12.36
N ARG A 488 34.18 12.07 -13.06
CA ARG A 488 33.36 13.07 -12.39
C ARG A 488 32.23 12.45 -11.58
N ALA A 489 31.65 11.35 -12.08
CA ALA A 489 30.62 10.61 -11.35
C ALA A 489 31.17 9.98 -10.06
N ARG A 490 32.42 9.50 -10.08
CA ARG A 490 33.12 9.03 -8.89
C ARG A 490 33.26 10.16 -7.86
N GLU A 491 33.78 11.32 -8.26
CA GLU A 491 33.94 12.49 -7.38
C GLU A 491 32.60 12.95 -6.76
N ASP A 492 31.52 12.99 -7.56
CA ASP A 492 30.19 13.35 -7.07
C ASP A 492 29.70 12.33 -6.01
N LEU A 493 30.05 11.05 -6.15
CA LEU A 493 29.67 9.99 -5.21
C LEU A 493 30.56 9.95 -3.95
N GLU A 494 31.85 10.29 -4.06
CA GLU A 494 32.75 10.50 -2.92
C GLU A 494 32.22 11.62 -2.04
N LYS A 495 31.87 12.76 -2.64
CA LYS A 495 31.24 13.87 -1.92
C LYS A 495 29.94 13.46 -1.22
N MET A 496 29.10 12.67 -1.88
CA MET A 496 27.87 12.17 -1.25
C MET A 496 28.13 11.26 -0.05
N LEU A 497 29.21 10.48 -0.07
CA LEU A 497 29.61 9.63 1.05
C LEU A 497 30.10 10.47 2.22
N GLU A 498 30.97 11.45 1.95
CA GLU A 498 31.47 12.44 2.93
C GLU A 498 30.31 13.22 3.57
N ASP A 499 29.40 13.80 2.76
CA ASP A 499 28.23 14.55 3.23
C ASP A 499 27.26 13.69 4.08
N GLN A 500 27.39 12.36 4.06
CA GLN A 500 26.53 11.42 4.80
C GLN A 500 27.28 10.56 5.80
N VAL A 501 28.54 10.87 6.16
CA VAL A 501 29.33 10.04 7.08
C VAL A 501 28.64 9.81 8.43
N GLU A 502 27.92 10.81 8.95
CA GLU A 502 27.14 10.70 10.19
C GLU A 502 25.89 9.79 10.10
N GLN A 503 25.53 9.33 8.89
CA GLN A 503 24.37 8.45 8.68
C GLN A 503 24.67 6.99 8.99
N GLY A 504 25.92 6.66 9.38
CA GLY A 504 26.31 5.34 9.86
C GLY A 504 26.01 4.24 8.85
N SER A 505 25.38 3.16 9.30
CA SER A 505 25.14 1.97 8.48
C SER A 505 24.28 2.21 7.22
N LYS A 506 23.56 3.35 7.16
CA LYS A 506 22.72 3.72 6.01
C LYS A 506 23.52 4.04 4.75
N VAL A 507 24.82 4.34 4.85
CA VAL A 507 25.66 4.67 3.69
C VAL A 507 26.14 3.44 2.91
N PHE A 508 25.94 2.24 3.43
CA PHE A 508 26.47 1.01 2.81
C PHE A 508 25.98 0.77 1.37
N PRO A 509 24.71 1.02 1.01
CA PRO A 509 24.29 0.98 -0.40
C PRO A 509 25.02 1.99 -1.30
N LEU A 510 25.43 3.16 -0.78
CA LEU A 510 26.24 4.12 -1.53
C LEU A 510 27.67 3.58 -1.75
N ILE A 511 28.28 2.97 -0.72
CA ILE A 511 29.59 2.31 -0.86
C ILE A 511 29.53 1.19 -1.91
N GLU A 512 28.47 0.39 -1.92
CA GLU A 512 28.28 -0.66 -2.91
C GLU A 512 28.13 -0.10 -4.33
N ALA A 513 27.36 0.98 -4.50
CA ALA A 513 27.25 1.70 -5.78
C ALA A 513 28.60 2.28 -6.22
N TYR A 514 29.39 2.82 -5.29
CA TYR A 514 30.73 3.37 -5.52
C TYR A 514 31.70 2.31 -6.00
N LEU A 515 31.73 1.16 -5.32
CA LEU A 515 32.56 0.01 -5.72
C LEU A 515 32.17 -0.53 -7.09
N LYS A 516 30.87 -0.55 -7.42
CA LYS A 516 30.40 -0.96 -8.73
C LYS A 516 30.87 0.00 -9.82
N LEU A 517 30.61 1.30 -9.66
CA LEU A 517 30.99 2.34 -10.62
C LEU A 517 32.49 2.33 -10.89
N THR A 518 33.31 2.29 -9.84
CA THR A 518 34.77 2.35 -9.97
C THR A 518 35.37 1.08 -10.54
N LYS A 519 34.78 -0.09 -10.30
CA LYS A 519 35.14 -1.34 -10.97
C LYS A 519 34.83 -1.30 -12.47
N GLU A 520 33.66 -0.79 -12.84
CA GLU A 520 33.21 -0.73 -14.25
C GLU A 520 33.97 0.32 -15.07
N SER A 521 34.65 1.26 -14.42
CA SER A 521 35.37 2.36 -15.06
C SER A 521 36.90 2.32 -14.84
N ASP A 522 37.43 1.19 -14.38
CA ASP A 522 38.87 0.98 -14.12
C ASP A 522 39.49 2.02 -13.14
N GLN A 523 38.70 2.49 -12.17
CA GLN A 523 39.10 3.42 -11.11
C GLN A 523 39.32 2.74 -9.75
N ALA A 524 39.61 1.43 -9.75
CA ALA A 524 39.68 0.62 -8.52
C ALA A 524 40.74 1.08 -7.50
N ARG A 525 41.85 1.68 -7.96
CA ARG A 525 42.89 2.22 -7.07
C ARG A 525 42.39 3.42 -6.27
N ALA A 526 41.83 4.41 -6.97
CA ALA A 526 41.25 5.58 -6.32
C ALA A 526 40.12 5.18 -5.36
N ALA A 527 39.33 4.17 -5.73
CA ALA A 527 38.30 3.61 -4.87
C ALA A 527 38.83 3.01 -3.56
N PHE A 528 39.91 2.24 -3.65
CA PHE A 528 40.54 1.66 -2.48
C PHE A 528 41.12 2.73 -1.55
N ASP A 529 41.86 3.69 -2.12
CA ASP A 529 42.49 4.77 -1.35
C ASP A 529 41.44 5.61 -0.60
N PHE A 530 40.37 6.04 -1.29
CA PHE A 530 39.27 6.79 -0.67
C PHE A 530 38.55 5.99 0.44
N LEU A 531 38.24 4.71 0.20
CA LEU A 531 37.46 3.93 1.17
C LEU A 531 38.20 3.63 2.47
N ILE A 532 39.54 3.60 2.46
CA ILE A 532 40.33 3.44 3.69
C ILE A 532 40.15 4.66 4.59
N ASP A 533 40.30 5.86 4.04
CA ASP A 533 40.16 7.11 4.79
C ASP A 533 38.70 7.29 5.24
N TYR A 534 37.74 7.08 4.33
CA TYR A 534 36.31 7.16 4.64
C TYR A 534 35.88 6.17 5.72
N ALA A 535 36.41 4.94 5.71
CA ALA A 535 36.06 3.95 6.72
C ALA A 535 36.59 4.33 8.12
N ALA A 536 37.72 5.02 8.21
CA ALA A 536 38.23 5.53 9.48
C ALA A 536 37.31 6.63 10.02
N GLU A 537 36.92 7.57 9.17
CA GLU A 537 36.00 8.66 9.52
C GLU A 537 34.61 8.12 9.91
N LEU A 538 34.06 7.18 9.15
CA LEU A 538 32.77 6.56 9.45
C LEU A 538 32.76 5.86 10.82
N ARG A 539 33.88 5.28 11.25
CA ARG A 539 34.01 4.67 12.58
C ARG A 539 34.12 5.69 13.70
N GLU A 540 34.71 6.85 13.42
CA GLU A 540 34.85 7.95 14.37
C GLU A 540 33.51 8.67 14.58
N GLU A 541 32.81 8.95 13.47
CA GLU A 541 31.57 9.74 13.46
C GLU A 541 30.30 8.91 13.73
N SER A 542 30.38 7.57 13.61
CA SER A 542 29.21 6.69 13.80
C SER A 542 29.45 5.60 14.84
N GLU A 543 28.49 5.45 15.76
CA GLU A 543 28.39 4.33 16.70
C GLU A 543 27.87 3.07 15.98
N LEU A 544 28.69 2.52 15.06
CA LEU A 544 28.39 1.26 14.38
C LEU A 544 28.47 0.10 15.36
N ILE A 545 27.45 -0.76 15.37
CA ILE A 545 27.56 -2.03 16.09
C ILE A 545 28.54 -2.97 15.37
N ALA A 546 29.10 -3.93 16.10
CA ALA A 546 30.16 -4.82 15.61
C ALA A 546 29.82 -5.54 14.30
N ALA A 547 28.55 -5.88 14.07
CA ALA A 547 28.09 -6.50 12.83
C ALA A 547 28.29 -5.60 11.59
N TYR A 548 28.00 -4.30 11.71
CA TYR A 548 28.16 -3.34 10.60
C TYR A 548 29.62 -2.95 10.42
N ASP A 549 30.41 -2.89 11.49
CA ASP A 549 31.86 -2.70 11.39
C ASP A 549 32.52 -3.83 10.57
N ARG A 550 32.16 -5.09 10.85
CA ARG A 550 32.62 -6.23 10.03
C ARG A 550 32.08 -6.20 8.61
N ARG A 551 30.90 -5.62 8.37
CA ARG A 551 30.38 -5.42 7.00
C ARG A 551 31.20 -4.38 6.25
N LEU A 552 31.62 -3.31 6.92
CA LEU A 552 32.51 -2.30 6.36
C LEU A 552 33.86 -2.94 5.97
N ASP A 553 34.44 -3.79 6.82
CA ASP A 553 35.66 -4.55 6.49
C ASP A 553 35.50 -5.40 5.23
N ARG A 554 34.37 -6.10 5.07
CA ARG A 554 34.09 -6.88 3.85
C ARG A 554 34.00 -6.00 2.60
N LEU A 555 33.48 -4.78 2.71
CA LEU A 555 33.43 -3.82 1.60
C LEU A 555 34.83 -3.32 1.23
N ILE A 556 35.70 -3.08 2.23
CA ILE A 556 37.11 -2.73 2.03
C ILE A 556 37.88 -3.88 1.36
N ASP A 557 37.67 -5.11 1.80
CA ASP A 557 38.29 -6.29 1.17
C ASP A 557 37.85 -6.46 -0.29
N ARG A 558 36.57 -6.25 -0.58
CA ARG A 558 36.06 -6.22 -1.96
C ARG A 558 36.72 -5.12 -2.81
N ALA A 559 37.00 -3.95 -2.23
CA ALA A 559 37.75 -2.88 -2.90
C ALA A 559 39.17 -3.35 -3.26
N ARG A 560 39.86 -4.01 -2.32
CA ARG A 560 41.20 -4.60 -2.51
C ARG A 560 41.21 -5.69 -3.60
N GLU A 561 40.18 -6.53 -3.63
CA GLU A 561 40.01 -7.55 -4.67
C GLU A 561 39.83 -6.92 -6.06
N ASN A 562 39.00 -5.87 -6.18
CA ASN A 562 38.82 -5.16 -7.44
C ASN A 562 40.14 -4.53 -7.94
N LEU A 563 40.95 -3.96 -7.04
CA LEU A 563 42.28 -3.43 -7.35
C LEU A 563 43.22 -4.53 -7.87
N SER A 564 43.23 -5.68 -7.22
CA SER A 564 44.09 -6.82 -7.60
C SER A 564 43.68 -7.44 -8.94
N GLY A 565 42.37 -7.52 -9.20
CA GLY A 565 41.82 -7.99 -10.48
C GLY A 565 42.10 -7.05 -11.64
N ALA A 566 42.14 -5.73 -11.40
CA ALA A 566 42.50 -4.74 -12.42
C ALA A 566 43.97 -4.88 -12.86
N ALA A 567 44.88 -5.20 -11.93
CA ALA A 567 46.30 -5.44 -12.22
C ALA A 567 46.57 -6.71 -13.05
N SER A 568 45.57 -7.58 -13.23
CA SER A 568 45.70 -8.89 -13.88
C SER A 568 45.11 -8.95 -15.30
N ARG A 569 44.53 -7.85 -15.82
CA ARG A 569 43.98 -7.79 -17.19
C ARG A 569 45.10 -7.50 -18.20
N PRO A 570 45.36 -8.38 -19.20
CA PRO A 570 46.30 -8.07 -20.28
C PRO A 570 45.75 -6.94 -21.16
N GLU A 571 46.63 -6.02 -21.55
CA GLU A 571 46.34 -4.85 -22.43
C GLU A 571 45.76 -5.24 -23.80
#